data_AF-A0A7Y4ZQC2-F1
#
_entry.id   AF-A0A7Y4ZQC2-F1
#
_cell.length_a   1.000
_cell.length_b   1.000
_cell.length_c   1.000
_cell.angle_alpha   90.00
_cell.angle_beta   90.00
_cell.angle_gamma   90.00
#
_symmetry.space_group_name_H-M   'P 1'
#
loop_
_entity.id
_entity.type
_entity.pdbx_description
1 polymer ?
#
loop_
_entity_poly.entity_id
_entity_poly.type
_entity_poly.pdbx_seq_one_letter_code
_entity_poly.pdbx_strand_id
1 'polypeptide(L)'
;MILREIAQSVLGEIDCRPLQPLVDELDRQVPGGKSGWTEVRAWCQRVEQFSDYFDPLVGDPFDALLICMDLDIAIRAGIQKAPENLASYDATALCSVVKTWLPAPIHKHVIIAIPVMSTEAWIVAALFPKEKRPEHVLDPAQMLVKKGKIEQGKAGPWKRSKEYRVFSKVVVDRLSRVRDECHEANRLGVDLILA
;
A
#
# COMPACT_ATOMS: atom_id res chain seq x y z
N MET A 1 7.42 -2.16 -2.61
CA MET A 1 8.68 -1.39 -2.74
C MET A 1 8.61 -0.04 -2.05
N ILE A 2 7.73 0.91 -2.44
CA ILE A 2 7.63 2.22 -1.77
C ILE A 2 7.27 2.09 -0.28
N LEU A 3 6.29 1.25 0.05
CA LEU A 3 5.85 1.02 1.43
C LEU A 3 6.96 0.45 2.32
N ARG A 4 7.78 -0.47 1.80
CA ARG A 4 8.96 -1.00 2.50
C ARG A 4 9.95 0.11 2.83
N GLU A 5 10.24 0.96 1.86
CA GLU A 5 11.21 2.06 2.01
C GLU A 5 10.69 3.13 2.98
N ILE A 6 9.38 3.42 2.97
CA ILE A 6 8.74 4.27 3.97
C ILE A 6 8.83 3.65 5.36
N ALA A 7 8.50 2.36 5.50
CA ALA A 7 8.57 1.67 6.78
C ALA A 7 10.00 1.67 7.34
N GLN A 8 11.01 1.38 6.51
CA GLN A 8 12.43 1.47 6.89
C GLN A 8 12.83 2.91 7.27
N SER A 9 12.34 3.92 6.55
CA SER A 9 12.62 5.31 6.91
C SER A 9 11.99 5.75 8.23
N VAL A 10 10.85 5.16 8.62
CA VAL A 10 10.12 5.53 9.83
C VAL A 10 10.60 4.75 11.04
N LEU A 11 10.83 3.45 10.88
CA LEU A 11 11.16 2.51 11.97
C LEU A 11 12.65 2.22 12.10
N GLY A 12 13.46 2.64 11.11
CA GLY A 12 14.88 2.31 11.05
C GLY A 12 15.13 0.95 10.39
N GLU A 13 16.15 0.24 10.88
CA GLU A 13 16.52 -1.06 10.33
C GLU A 13 15.46 -2.11 10.69
N ILE A 14 14.66 -2.50 9.69
CA ILE A 14 13.61 -3.51 9.83
C ILE A 14 13.77 -4.63 8.78
N ASP A 15 13.40 -5.84 9.18
CA ASP A 15 13.27 -6.99 8.28
C ASP A 15 11.84 -7.04 7.72
N CYS A 16 11.69 -6.80 6.41
CA CYS A 16 10.39 -6.86 5.73
C CYS A 16 10.28 -8.15 4.93
N ARG A 17 9.41 -9.06 5.38
CA ARG A 17 9.15 -10.34 4.71
C ARG A 17 7.80 -10.31 3.96
N PRO A 18 7.76 -10.61 2.65
CA PRO A 18 6.49 -10.81 1.97
C PRO A 18 5.84 -12.09 2.49
N LEU A 19 4.64 -11.97 3.07
CA LEU A 19 3.90 -13.14 3.58
C LEU A 19 3.03 -13.77 2.48
N GLN A 20 2.13 -12.97 1.89
CA GLN A 20 1.24 -13.40 0.82
C GLN A 20 0.80 -12.23 -0.07
N PRO A 21 0.46 -12.49 -1.34
CA PRO A 21 0.58 -13.79 -2.03
C PRO A 21 2.05 -14.23 -2.22
N LEU A 22 2.30 -15.54 -2.27
CA LEU A 22 3.63 -16.08 -2.53
C LEU A 22 4.13 -15.57 -3.88
N VAL A 23 5.13 -14.70 -3.81
CA VAL A 23 5.94 -14.30 -4.95
C VAL A 23 7.21 -15.14 -4.87
N ASP A 24 7.64 -15.75 -5.98
CA ASP A 24 8.87 -16.55 -5.98
C ASP A 24 10.10 -15.68 -5.65
N GLU A 25 11.25 -16.31 -5.42
CA GLU A 25 12.51 -15.63 -5.06
C GLU A 25 12.99 -14.59 -6.09
N LEU A 26 12.35 -14.52 -7.26
CA LEU A 26 12.63 -13.57 -8.33
C LEU A 26 11.54 -12.49 -8.47
N ASP A 27 10.70 -12.32 -7.46
CA ASP A 27 9.51 -11.46 -7.50
C ASP A 27 8.54 -11.82 -8.66
N ARG A 28 8.53 -13.07 -9.12
CA ARG A 28 7.57 -13.55 -10.14
C ARG A 28 6.39 -14.26 -9.48
N GLN A 29 5.20 -14.00 -9.99
CA GLN A 29 4.01 -14.75 -9.58
C GLN A 29 4.19 -16.23 -9.93
N VAL A 30 3.83 -17.10 -8.97
CA VAL A 30 3.75 -18.55 -9.23
C VAL A 30 2.85 -18.78 -10.45
N PRO A 31 3.30 -19.52 -11.48
CA PRO A 31 2.50 -19.76 -12.68
C PRO A 31 1.14 -20.39 -12.33
N GLY A 32 0.05 -19.68 -12.63
CA GLY A 32 -1.33 -20.13 -12.35
C GLY A 32 -1.93 -19.63 -11.03
N GLY A 33 -1.17 -18.91 -10.20
CA GLY A 33 -1.72 -18.13 -9.10
C GLY A 33 -2.64 -17.03 -9.65
N LYS A 34 -3.70 -16.69 -8.91
CA LYS A 34 -4.38 -15.41 -9.15
C LYS A 34 -3.39 -14.32 -8.71
N SER A 35 -3.74 -13.04 -8.80
CA SER A 35 -2.87 -12.04 -8.20
C SER A 35 -3.61 -10.80 -7.74
N GLY A 36 -2.96 -10.05 -6.86
CA GLY A 36 -3.47 -8.82 -6.29
C GLY A 36 -4.46 -9.07 -5.16
N TRP A 37 -5.42 -8.16 -5.02
CA TRP A 37 -6.29 -8.06 -3.85
C TRP A 37 -7.13 -9.31 -3.56
N THR A 38 -7.51 -10.08 -4.59
CA THR A 38 -8.31 -11.29 -4.42
C THR A 38 -7.56 -12.35 -3.60
N GLU A 39 -6.25 -12.43 -3.77
CA GLU A 39 -5.41 -13.37 -3.02
C GLU A 39 -5.12 -12.88 -1.62
N VAL A 40 -4.91 -11.56 -1.45
CA VAL A 40 -4.82 -10.94 -0.12
C VAL A 40 -6.07 -11.24 0.69
N ARG A 41 -7.27 -11.03 0.10
CA ARG A 41 -8.55 -11.39 0.71
C ARG A 41 -8.62 -12.88 1.04
N ALA A 42 -8.33 -13.75 0.08
CA ALA A 42 -8.42 -15.19 0.28
C ALA A 42 -7.45 -15.66 1.38
N TRP A 43 -6.25 -15.07 1.48
CA TRP A 43 -5.33 -15.37 2.56
C TRP A 43 -5.87 -14.89 3.90
N CYS A 44 -6.33 -13.63 4.01
CA CYS A 44 -6.93 -13.10 5.24
C CYS A 44 -8.04 -14.01 5.76
N GLN A 45 -8.90 -14.52 4.87
CA GLN A 45 -10.01 -15.41 5.20
C GLN A 45 -9.60 -16.84 5.58
N ARG A 46 -8.38 -17.28 5.24
CA ARG A 46 -7.83 -18.59 5.63
C ARG A 46 -7.09 -18.55 6.97
N VAL A 47 -6.67 -17.37 7.41
CA VAL A 47 -6.01 -17.23 8.71
C VAL A 47 -7.06 -17.38 9.81
N GLU A 48 -6.93 -18.43 10.61
CA GLU A 48 -7.84 -18.69 11.74
C GLU A 48 -7.62 -17.67 12.85
N GLN A 49 -6.35 -17.38 13.17
CA GLN A 49 -5.95 -16.39 14.16
C GLN A 49 -4.64 -15.71 13.78
N PHE A 50 -4.61 -14.38 13.86
CA PHE A 50 -3.38 -13.62 13.57
C PHE A 50 -2.38 -13.66 14.73
N SER A 51 -2.81 -14.02 15.94
CA SER A 51 -1.95 -14.11 17.13
C SER A 51 -0.73 -14.98 16.92
N ASP A 52 -0.85 -16.05 16.12
CA ASP A 52 0.23 -17.02 15.90
C ASP A 52 1.43 -16.39 15.18
N TYR A 53 1.20 -15.33 14.39
CA TYR A 53 2.27 -14.57 13.76
C TYR A 53 3.04 -13.68 14.75
N PHE A 54 2.47 -13.41 15.92
CA PHE A 54 3.06 -12.56 16.96
C PHE A 54 3.50 -13.37 18.19
N ASP A 55 3.29 -14.69 18.19
CA ASP A 55 3.56 -15.55 19.34
C ASP A 55 4.99 -16.13 19.26
N PRO A 56 5.89 -15.77 20.21
CA PRO A 56 7.25 -16.31 20.25
C PRO A 56 7.31 -17.82 20.52
N LEU A 57 6.21 -18.45 20.95
CA LEU A 57 6.13 -19.90 21.16
C LEU A 57 5.85 -20.67 19.88
N VAL A 58 5.35 -20.00 18.83
CA VAL A 58 5.00 -20.63 17.55
C VAL A 58 6.18 -20.56 16.57
N GLY A 59 6.98 -19.49 16.61
CA GLY A 59 8.11 -19.31 15.71
C GLY A 59 8.82 -17.97 15.90
N ASP A 60 9.43 -17.46 14.84
CA ASP A 60 10.02 -16.11 14.80
C ASP A 60 8.88 -15.09 14.69
N PRO A 61 8.55 -14.36 15.76
CA PRO A 61 7.37 -13.51 15.79
C PRO A 61 7.61 -12.26 14.92
N PHE A 62 6.57 -11.83 14.21
CA PHE A 62 6.56 -10.54 13.54
C PHE A 62 6.29 -9.43 14.56
N ASP A 63 6.90 -8.27 14.38
CA ASP A 63 6.55 -7.08 15.17
C ASP A 63 5.25 -6.45 14.69
N ALA A 64 5.03 -6.45 13.37
CA ALA A 64 3.85 -5.88 12.74
C ALA A 64 3.49 -6.61 11.43
N LEU A 65 2.19 -6.68 11.15
CA LEU A 65 1.65 -7.14 9.87
C LEU A 65 1.10 -5.95 9.10
N LEU A 66 1.71 -5.63 7.96
CA LEU A 66 1.26 -4.56 7.09
C LEU A 66 0.43 -5.12 5.92
N ILE A 67 -0.87 -4.79 5.89
CA ILE A 67 -1.77 -5.10 4.77
C ILE A 67 -1.92 -3.85 3.92
N CYS A 68 -1.46 -3.90 2.67
CA CYS A 68 -1.52 -2.77 1.75
C CYS A 68 -2.55 -2.99 0.66
N MET A 69 -3.45 -2.03 0.46
CA MET A 69 -4.45 -2.08 -0.61
C MET A 69 -4.64 -0.73 -1.30
N ASP A 70 -4.42 -0.69 -2.62
CA ASP A 70 -4.72 0.48 -3.43
C ASP A 70 -6.24 0.70 -3.52
N LEU A 71 -6.68 1.96 -3.50
CA LEU A 71 -8.09 2.30 -3.42
C LEU A 71 -8.85 2.08 -4.74
N ASP A 72 -8.15 2.01 -5.88
CA ASP A 72 -8.75 1.69 -7.18
C ASP A 72 -9.42 0.30 -7.23
N ILE A 73 -9.09 -0.58 -6.30
CA ILE A 73 -9.76 -1.87 -6.11
C ILE A 73 -11.10 -1.76 -5.37
N ALA A 74 -11.39 -0.66 -4.67
CA ALA A 74 -12.51 -0.52 -3.75
C ALA A 74 -13.86 -0.90 -4.39
N ILE A 75 -14.10 -0.42 -5.62
CA ILE A 75 -15.31 -0.73 -6.39
C ILE A 75 -15.42 -2.25 -6.63
N ARG A 76 -14.29 -2.89 -6.97
CA ARG A 76 -14.23 -4.35 -7.23
C ARG A 76 -14.31 -5.17 -5.95
N ALA A 77 -13.83 -4.62 -4.83
CA ALA A 77 -13.85 -5.22 -3.51
C ALA A 77 -15.24 -5.17 -2.83
N GLY A 78 -16.23 -4.54 -3.46
CA GLY A 78 -17.61 -4.50 -2.98
C GLY A 78 -18.06 -3.16 -2.38
N ILE A 79 -17.27 -2.10 -2.50
CA ILE A 79 -17.71 -0.74 -2.14
C ILE A 79 -18.62 -0.23 -3.26
N GLN A 80 -19.92 -0.44 -3.08
CA GLN A 80 -20.95 -0.21 -4.12
C GLN A 80 -21.19 1.27 -4.46
N LYS A 81 -20.68 2.22 -3.66
CA LYS A 81 -20.77 3.66 -3.92
C LYS A 81 -19.37 4.23 -4.06
N ALA A 82 -18.88 4.32 -5.30
CA ALA A 82 -17.75 5.19 -5.60
C ALA A 82 -18.17 6.62 -5.18
N PRO A 83 -17.40 7.31 -4.32
CA PRO A 83 -17.77 8.64 -3.89
C PRO A 83 -17.74 9.62 -5.06
N GLU A 84 -18.63 10.60 -5.03
CA GLU A 84 -18.73 11.66 -6.05
C GLU A 84 -17.48 12.57 -6.09
N ASN A 85 -16.67 12.54 -5.03
CA ASN A 85 -15.41 13.27 -4.91
C ASN A 85 -14.25 12.32 -4.54
N LEU A 86 -13.11 12.43 -5.22
CA LEU A 86 -11.91 11.63 -4.94
C LEU A 86 -11.26 11.98 -3.61
N ALA A 87 -11.43 13.23 -3.17
CA ALA A 87 -11.04 13.66 -1.83
C ALA A 87 -11.90 12.99 -0.74
N SER A 88 -13.09 12.51 -1.11
CA SER A 88 -13.98 11.74 -0.24
C SER A 88 -13.90 10.24 -0.50
N TYR A 89 -12.87 9.79 -1.22
CA TYR A 89 -12.63 8.37 -1.38
C TYR A 89 -12.19 7.79 -0.04
N ASP A 90 -13.16 7.15 0.60
CA ASP A 90 -13.10 6.85 2.01
C ASP A 90 -12.20 5.63 2.25
N ALA A 91 -10.91 5.90 2.46
CA ALA A 91 -9.95 4.90 2.93
C ALA A 91 -10.48 4.19 4.19
N THR A 92 -11.34 4.84 5.00
CA THR A 92 -12.03 4.23 6.15
C THR A 92 -13.03 3.16 5.71
N ALA A 93 -13.78 3.38 4.62
CA ALA A 93 -14.72 2.40 4.09
C ALA A 93 -13.98 1.16 3.54
N LEU A 94 -12.89 1.36 2.77
CA LEU A 94 -12.06 0.23 2.32
C LEU A 94 -11.36 -0.45 3.49
N CYS A 95 -10.88 0.30 4.48
CA CYS A 95 -10.34 -0.25 5.71
C CYS A 95 -11.38 -1.12 6.41
N SER A 96 -12.62 -0.66 6.51
CA SER A 96 -13.72 -1.43 7.11
C SER A 96 -14.00 -2.72 6.33
N VAL A 97 -13.99 -2.69 5.00
CA VAL A 97 -14.12 -3.89 4.15
C VAL A 97 -12.95 -4.85 4.37
N VAL A 98 -11.70 -4.37 4.34
CA VAL A 98 -10.52 -5.21 4.58
C VAL A 98 -10.57 -5.84 5.97
N LYS A 99 -11.02 -5.10 6.99
CA LYS A 99 -11.22 -5.60 8.36
C LYS A 99 -12.20 -6.77 8.42
N THR A 100 -13.22 -6.82 7.54
CA THR A 100 -14.14 -7.99 7.47
C THR A 100 -13.49 -9.25 6.92
N TRP A 101 -12.30 -9.15 6.32
CA TRP A 101 -11.55 -10.30 5.85
C TRP A 101 -10.68 -10.92 6.94
N LEU A 102 -10.47 -10.21 8.05
CA LEU A 102 -9.60 -10.62 9.16
C LEU A 102 -10.42 -11.32 10.26
N PRO A 103 -9.84 -12.31 10.97
CA PRO A 103 -10.45 -12.88 12.16
C PRO A 103 -10.58 -11.81 13.26
N ALA A 104 -11.68 -11.89 14.01
CA ALA A 104 -11.96 -10.98 15.11
C ALA A 104 -11.59 -11.61 16.46
N PRO A 105 -11.06 -10.83 17.44
CA PRO A 105 -10.69 -9.42 17.32
C PRO A 105 -9.42 -9.22 16.48
N ILE A 106 -9.33 -8.09 15.78
CA ILE A 106 -8.13 -7.75 15.00
C ILE A 106 -6.97 -7.45 15.96
N HIS A 107 -5.84 -8.11 15.75
CA HIS A 107 -4.66 -7.92 16.57
C HIS A 107 -4.10 -6.49 16.43
N LYS A 108 -3.64 -5.90 17.54
CA LYS A 108 -3.16 -4.49 17.58
C LYS A 108 -1.96 -4.21 16.66
N HIS A 109 -1.17 -5.23 16.34
CA HIS A 109 0.00 -5.13 15.46
C HIS A 109 -0.34 -5.34 13.97
N VAL A 110 -1.63 -5.46 13.62
CA VAL A 110 -2.08 -5.48 12.22
C VAL A 110 -2.35 -4.04 11.76
N ILE A 111 -1.52 -3.54 10.86
CA ILE A 111 -1.63 -2.23 10.24
C ILE A 111 -2.25 -2.39 8.85
N ILE A 112 -3.31 -1.64 8.57
CA ILE A 112 -3.95 -1.59 7.24
C ILE A 112 -3.59 -0.27 6.57
N ALA A 113 -2.73 -0.33 5.55
CA ALA A 113 -2.30 0.81 4.77
C ALA A 113 -3.10 0.89 3.46
N ILE A 114 -3.87 1.96 3.30
CA ILE A 114 -4.67 2.19 2.10
C ILE A 114 -4.24 3.53 1.51
N PRO A 115 -3.26 3.58 0.60
CA PRO A 115 -2.96 4.81 -0.12
C PRO A 115 -4.22 5.28 -0.88
N VAL A 116 -4.55 6.58 -0.78
CA VAL A 116 -5.64 7.16 -1.59
C VAL A 116 -5.29 7.00 -3.07
N MET A 117 -6.19 6.33 -3.79
CA MET A 117 -6.06 5.90 -5.20
C MET A 117 -4.90 4.93 -5.45
N SER A 118 -3.65 5.35 -5.23
CA SER A 118 -2.48 4.48 -5.35
C SER A 118 -1.22 5.08 -4.71
N THR A 119 -0.20 4.25 -4.49
CA THR A 119 1.12 4.73 -4.05
C THR A 119 1.78 5.75 -4.99
N GLU A 120 1.32 5.87 -6.24
CA GLU A 120 1.83 6.89 -7.18
C GLU A 120 1.42 8.31 -6.78
N ALA A 121 0.37 8.52 -6.00
CA ALA A 121 0.04 9.82 -5.44
C ALA A 121 1.19 10.36 -4.56
N TRP A 122 1.83 9.48 -3.79
CA TRP A 122 3.00 9.84 -2.97
C TRP A 122 4.23 10.14 -3.83
N ILE A 123 4.38 9.46 -4.97
CA ILE A 123 5.43 9.77 -5.95
C ILE A 123 5.20 11.14 -6.57
N VAL A 124 3.94 11.46 -6.94
CA VAL A 124 3.56 12.78 -7.47
C VAL A 124 3.86 13.86 -6.43
N ALA A 125 3.46 13.64 -5.18
CA ALA A 125 3.77 14.51 -4.07
C ALA A 125 5.28 14.74 -4.01
N ALA A 126 6.09 13.68 -3.94
CA ALA A 126 7.54 13.80 -3.83
C ALA A 126 8.18 14.52 -5.03
N LEU A 127 7.85 14.14 -6.27
CA LEU A 127 8.52 14.64 -7.47
C LEU A 127 8.10 16.05 -7.88
N PHE A 128 6.85 16.44 -7.62
CA PHE A 128 6.28 17.69 -8.15
C PHE A 128 5.85 18.63 -7.02
N PRO A 129 6.77 19.45 -6.48
CA PRO A 129 6.50 20.32 -5.34
C PRO A 129 5.41 21.37 -5.51
N LYS A 130 5.05 21.66 -6.76
CA LYS A 130 4.03 22.64 -7.09
C LYS A 130 2.65 22.01 -7.31
N GLU A 131 2.55 20.68 -7.33
CA GLU A 131 1.27 19.99 -7.46
C GLU A 131 0.50 20.11 -6.15
N LYS A 132 -0.68 20.72 -6.21
CA LYS A 132 -1.54 20.91 -5.03
C LYS A 132 -2.43 19.69 -4.88
N ARG A 133 -2.51 19.13 -3.66
CA ARG A 133 -3.38 17.99 -3.33
C ARG A 133 -3.11 16.75 -4.20
N PRO A 134 -1.89 16.20 -4.13
CA PRO A 134 -1.46 15.04 -4.93
C PRO A 134 -2.37 13.80 -4.79
N GLU A 135 -3.01 13.59 -3.63
CA GLU A 135 -3.98 12.50 -3.43
C GLU A 135 -5.31 12.69 -4.19
N HIS A 136 -5.60 13.89 -4.69
CA HIS A 136 -6.80 14.16 -5.47
C HIS A 136 -6.59 13.96 -6.97
N VAL A 137 -5.37 13.56 -7.38
CA VAL A 137 -5.09 13.26 -8.79
C VAL A 137 -5.79 11.94 -9.15
N LEU A 138 -6.75 12.02 -10.08
CA LEU A 138 -7.55 10.89 -10.56
C LEU A 138 -6.73 9.67 -10.98
N ASP A 139 -5.65 9.92 -11.70
CA ASP A 139 -4.75 8.89 -12.21
C ASP A 139 -3.31 9.36 -12.05
N PRO A 140 -2.74 9.18 -10.84
CA PRO A 140 -1.38 9.64 -10.54
C PRO A 140 -0.35 8.95 -11.45
N ALA A 141 -0.60 7.70 -11.86
CA ALA A 141 0.27 6.98 -12.79
C ALA A 141 0.25 7.62 -14.20
N GLN A 142 -0.92 7.98 -14.73
CA GLN A 142 -1.02 8.73 -16.00
C GLN A 142 -0.40 10.12 -15.89
N MET A 143 -0.48 10.77 -14.73
CA MET A 143 0.23 12.02 -14.51
C MET A 143 1.75 11.83 -14.63
N LEU A 144 2.31 10.76 -14.07
CA LEU A 144 3.73 10.43 -14.22
C LEU A 144 4.11 10.19 -15.69
N VAL A 145 3.24 9.56 -16.49
CA VAL A 145 3.42 9.44 -17.95
C VAL A 145 3.47 10.82 -18.60
N LYS A 146 2.46 11.67 -18.36
CA LYS A 146 2.37 13.02 -18.94
C LYS A 146 3.56 13.92 -18.58
N LYS A 147 4.16 13.70 -17.42
CA LYS A 147 5.36 14.42 -16.94
C LYS A 147 6.69 13.77 -17.38
N GLY A 148 6.63 12.73 -18.21
CA GLY A 148 7.80 12.03 -18.74
C GLY A 148 8.62 11.29 -17.68
N LYS A 149 7.99 10.84 -16.59
CA LYS A 149 8.66 10.08 -15.52
C LYS A 149 8.59 8.58 -15.73
N ILE A 150 7.52 8.10 -16.35
CA ILE A 150 7.36 6.70 -16.77
C ILE A 150 6.81 6.65 -18.19
N GLU A 151 6.94 5.49 -18.83
CA GLU A 151 6.47 5.29 -20.21
C GLU A 151 5.00 4.85 -20.25
N GLN A 152 4.33 5.11 -21.37
CA GLN A 152 3.02 4.53 -21.67
C GLN A 152 3.24 3.14 -22.29
N GLY A 153 2.71 2.10 -21.64
CA GLY A 153 2.65 0.74 -22.18
C GLY A 153 1.36 0.47 -22.96
N LYS A 154 1.26 -0.73 -23.55
CA LYS A 154 0.08 -1.18 -24.31
C LYS A 154 -1.20 -1.28 -23.45
N ALA A 155 -1.06 -1.57 -22.16
CA ALA A 155 -2.17 -1.78 -21.23
C ALA A 155 -2.34 -0.65 -20.20
N GLY A 156 -1.60 0.46 -20.35
CA GLY A 156 -1.58 1.54 -19.36
C GLY A 156 -0.16 1.99 -19.00
N PRO A 157 -0.01 2.82 -17.95
CA PRO A 157 1.29 3.29 -17.48
C PRO A 157 2.24 2.11 -17.20
N TRP A 158 3.44 2.16 -17.75
CA TRP A 158 4.40 1.07 -17.63
C TRP A 158 5.22 1.21 -16.34
N LYS A 159 4.81 0.49 -15.29
CA LYS A 159 5.42 0.52 -13.96
C LYS A 159 6.66 -0.38 -13.87
N ARG A 160 7.78 0.07 -14.41
CA ARG A 160 9.05 -0.66 -14.34
C ARG A 160 9.68 -0.59 -12.94
N SER A 161 10.18 -1.72 -12.44
CA SER A 161 10.74 -1.83 -11.09
C SER A 161 11.96 -0.92 -10.85
N LYS A 162 12.77 -0.64 -11.88
CA LYS A 162 13.96 0.21 -11.74
C LYS A 162 13.58 1.66 -11.44
N GLU A 163 12.64 2.23 -12.20
CA GLU A 163 12.14 3.59 -12.05
C GLU A 163 11.46 3.77 -10.69
N TYR A 164 10.62 2.81 -10.30
CA TYR A 164 9.94 2.86 -9.01
C TYR A 164 10.89 2.74 -7.82
N ARG A 165 12.03 2.04 -7.98
CA ARG A 165 13.09 1.99 -6.94
C ARG A 165 13.78 3.34 -6.79
N VAL A 166 13.91 4.10 -7.87
CA VAL A 166 14.41 5.47 -7.78
C VAL A 166 13.35 6.36 -7.12
N PHE A 167 12.08 6.21 -7.50
CA PHE A 167 11.00 7.00 -6.91
C PHE A 167 10.82 6.74 -5.42
N SER A 168 10.97 5.49 -4.95
CA SER A 168 10.84 5.17 -3.53
C SER A 168 11.88 5.91 -2.68
N LYS A 169 13.12 6.02 -3.17
CA LYS A 169 14.16 6.82 -2.51
C LYS A 169 13.78 8.30 -2.45
N VAL A 170 13.28 8.86 -3.56
CA VAL A 170 12.86 10.27 -3.59
C VAL A 170 11.65 10.53 -2.68
N VAL A 171 10.73 9.56 -2.55
CA VAL A 171 9.62 9.63 -1.60
C VAL A 171 10.14 9.66 -0.17
N VAL A 172 11.09 8.79 0.17
CA VAL A 172 11.73 8.76 1.50
C VAL A 172 12.48 10.07 1.79
N ASP A 173 13.32 10.55 0.87
CA ASP A 173 14.06 11.81 1.01
C ASP A 173 13.16 13.02 1.22
N ARG A 174 11.89 12.92 0.78
CA ARG A 174 10.89 13.98 0.86
C ARG A 174 9.70 13.59 1.74
N LEU A 175 9.88 12.60 2.63
CA LEU A 175 8.76 11.97 3.35
C LEU A 175 7.98 12.96 4.21
N SER A 176 8.66 13.93 4.88
CA SER A 176 7.98 14.98 5.64
C SER A 176 6.92 15.69 4.78
N ARG A 177 7.31 16.14 3.59
CA ARG A 177 6.40 16.81 2.68
C ARG A 177 5.32 15.87 2.13
N VAL A 178 5.68 14.63 1.84
CA VAL A 178 4.68 13.64 1.42
C VAL A 178 3.62 13.47 2.51
N ARG A 179 4.01 13.40 3.79
CA ARG A 179 3.07 13.33 4.92
C ARG A 179 2.24 14.61 5.08
N ASP A 180 2.82 15.78 4.82
CA ASP A 180 2.10 17.05 4.89
C ASP A 180 1.02 17.19 3.80
N GLU A 181 1.29 16.64 2.61
CA GLU A 181 0.42 16.78 1.42
C GLU A 181 -0.46 15.55 1.15
N CYS A 182 -0.17 14.41 1.78
CA CYS A 182 -0.88 13.15 1.62
C CYS A 182 -1.31 12.60 2.98
N HIS A 183 -2.62 12.64 3.25
CA HIS A 183 -3.18 12.24 4.54
C HIS A 183 -2.90 10.77 4.88
N GLU A 184 -3.01 9.87 3.90
CA GLU A 184 -2.79 8.45 4.14
C GLU A 184 -1.32 8.10 4.35
N ALA A 185 -0.39 8.86 3.75
CA ALA A 185 1.03 8.72 4.04
C ALA A 185 1.33 9.12 5.49
N ASN A 186 0.70 10.18 5.98
CA ASN A 186 0.85 10.57 7.37
C ASN A 186 0.23 9.55 8.33
N ARG A 187 -0.98 9.05 8.03
CA ARG A 187 -1.64 8.03 8.84
C ARG A 187 -0.78 6.77 8.95
N LEU A 188 -0.27 6.27 7.82
CA LEU A 188 0.67 5.14 7.81
C LEU A 188 1.89 5.39 8.70
N GLY A 189 2.48 6.59 8.62
CA GLY A 189 3.63 6.94 9.46
C GLY A 189 3.31 6.95 10.96
N VAL A 190 2.10 7.33 11.35
CA VAL A 190 1.65 7.27 12.75
C VAL A 190 1.38 5.82 13.16
N ASP A 191 0.65 5.06 12.34
CA ASP A 191 0.28 3.67 12.62
C ASP A 191 1.52 2.78 12.77
N LEU A 192 2.57 3.01 11.96
CA LEU A 192 3.85 2.30 12.08
C LEU A 192 4.53 2.56 13.42
N ILE A 193 4.52 3.80 13.92
CA ILE A 193 5.19 4.17 15.18
C ILE A 193 4.44 3.61 16.40
N LEU A 194 3.13 3.43 16.29
CA LEU A 194 2.27 2.96 17.39
C LEU A 194 2.14 1.45 17.46
N ALA A 195 2.54 0.72 16.42
CA ALA A 195 2.54 -0.74 16.38
C ALA A 195 3.73 -1.31 17.17
#